data_AF-A0A2P6VBQ0-F1
#
_entry.id   AF-A0A2P6VBQ0-F1
#
_cell.length_a   1.000
_cell.length_b   1.000
_cell.length_c   1.000
_cell.angle_alpha   90.00
_cell.angle_beta   90.00
_cell.angle_gamma   90.00
#
_symmetry.space_group_name_H-M   'P 1'
#
loop_
_entity.id
_entity.type
_entity.pdbx_description
1 polymer ?
#
loop_
_entity_poly.entity_id
_entity_poly.type
_entity_poly.pdbx_seq_one_letter_code
_entity_poly.pdbx_strand_id
1 'polypeptide(L)'
;MAEALARFPAGLPGILRASNPVAQECFYGNPRYGGFRCPQPEVPCNASGAPLLALDSSNSSCFMHLPQPSRGALGVVHFLRNPWDIVVSAYWYHSQKKAPEGWLNGKWEDFFRLMGKTGVPLQRLADLGLGAVQQHAGQSYAEVLRALPDEQGVQLEFWRSAPAMYAMARQYGILQHHPDAQQVQFEQMMASFEATWRGILQRYYPQVLERVMKGVQECDPGSWDQEKVAVSAHVTSSKHPPEAKDRLLRVLATQPDIRRHLCELTPAVGYPNPEGLCESSTD
;
A
#
# COMPACT_ATOMS: atom_id res chain seq x y z
N MET A 1 9.35 9.95 -8.77
CA MET A 1 10.76 9.87 -9.19
C MET A 1 11.06 8.41 -9.49
N ALA A 2 11.41 8.09 -10.72
CA ALA A 2 11.73 6.74 -11.17
C ALA A 2 13.21 6.47 -10.91
N GLU A 3 13.54 5.53 -10.01
CA GLU A 3 14.91 5.02 -9.93
C GLU A 3 15.07 3.90 -10.97
N ALA A 4 15.90 4.15 -11.98
CA ALA A 4 16.37 3.10 -12.87
C ALA A 4 17.30 2.18 -12.07
N LEU A 5 16.76 1.07 -11.57
CA LEU A 5 17.56 0.05 -10.90
C LEU A 5 18.42 -0.66 -11.94
N ALA A 6 19.74 -0.55 -11.75
CA ALA A 6 20.83 -1.35 -12.32
C ALA A 6 20.83 -1.57 -13.84
N ARG A 7 21.98 -1.29 -14.47
CA ARG A 7 22.22 -1.64 -15.88
C ARG A 7 22.10 -3.15 -16.06
N PHE A 8 20.96 -3.62 -16.55
CA PHE A 8 20.84 -4.97 -17.09
C PHE A 8 21.84 -5.15 -18.25
N PRO A 9 22.32 -6.38 -18.50
CA PRO A 9 23.11 -6.69 -19.68
C PRO A 9 22.47 -6.12 -20.94
N ALA A 10 23.29 -5.63 -21.87
CA ALA A 10 22.82 -5.08 -23.14
C ALA A 10 21.84 -6.07 -23.82
N GLY A 11 20.66 -5.59 -24.22
CA GLY A 11 19.64 -6.39 -24.91
C GLY A 11 18.44 -6.84 -24.07
N LEU A 12 18.32 -6.42 -22.79
CA LEU A 12 17.12 -6.66 -22.01
C LEU A 12 16.17 -5.45 -21.96
N PRO A 13 14.84 -5.66 -21.91
CA PRO A 13 13.89 -4.59 -21.64
C PRO A 13 14.21 -3.92 -20.30
N GLY A 14 14.16 -2.58 -20.26
CA GLY A 14 14.34 -1.84 -19.01
C GLY A 14 13.24 -2.17 -18.01
N ILE A 15 13.58 -2.28 -16.73
CA ILE A 15 12.60 -2.41 -15.64
C ILE A 15 12.43 -1.05 -15.00
N LEU A 16 11.18 -0.58 -14.94
CA LEU A 16 10.81 0.55 -14.12
C LEU A 16 10.09 0.04 -12.86
N ARG A 17 10.71 0.22 -11.70
CA ARG A 17 10.01 0.08 -10.42
C ARG A 17 9.40 1.43 -10.06
N ALA A 18 8.09 1.48 -9.91
CA ALA A 18 7.41 2.59 -9.29
C ALA A 18 7.16 2.24 -7.81
N SER A 19 7.97 2.79 -6.91
CA SER A 19 7.82 2.65 -5.46
C SER A 19 6.91 3.72 -4.84
N ASN A 20 6.74 4.85 -5.52
CA ASN A 20 5.60 5.74 -5.32
C ASN A 20 4.49 5.23 -6.24
N PRO A 21 3.19 5.29 -5.86
CA PRO A 21 2.12 4.97 -6.78
C PRO A 21 2.41 5.75 -8.06
N VAL A 22 2.61 5.04 -9.18
CA VAL A 22 2.81 5.65 -10.51
C VAL A 22 1.80 6.77 -10.57
N ALA A 23 2.26 8.02 -10.70
CA ALA A 23 1.47 9.21 -10.47
C ALA A 23 0.08 9.05 -11.11
N GLN A 24 -0.89 8.61 -10.31
CA GLN A 24 -2.28 8.67 -10.68
C GLN A 24 -2.58 10.16 -10.63
N GLU A 25 -2.80 10.78 -11.78
CA GLU A 25 -2.93 12.24 -11.84
C GLU A 25 -4.17 12.75 -11.10
N CYS A 26 -5.13 11.86 -10.82
CA CYS A 26 -6.23 12.20 -9.92
C CYS A 26 -5.83 12.32 -8.43
N PHE A 27 -4.58 11.98 -8.05
CA PHE A 27 -4.14 12.09 -6.65
C PHE A 27 -2.76 12.75 -6.43
N TYR A 28 -1.93 12.87 -7.47
CA TYR A 28 -0.74 13.73 -7.46
C TYR A 28 -1.01 15.00 -8.26
N GLY A 29 -1.66 15.98 -7.63
CA GLY A 29 -1.58 17.36 -8.10
C GLY A 29 -0.10 17.77 -8.28
N ASN A 30 0.13 18.76 -9.15
CA ASN A 30 1.44 19.27 -9.58
C ASN A 30 2.63 18.81 -8.69
N PRO A 31 3.61 18.07 -9.25
CA PRO A 31 4.71 17.46 -8.50
C PRO A 31 5.55 18.45 -7.67
N ARG A 32 5.40 19.76 -7.85
CA ARG A 32 6.01 20.81 -6.99
C ARG A 32 5.33 21.05 -5.65
N TYR A 33 4.06 20.67 -5.45
CA TYR A 33 3.27 21.12 -4.28
C TYR A 33 2.76 20.01 -3.33
N GLY A 34 3.01 18.74 -3.64
CA GLY A 34 2.89 17.63 -2.68
C GLY A 34 1.55 17.55 -1.94
N GLY A 35 0.44 17.63 -2.68
CA GLY A 35 -0.90 17.48 -2.13
C GLY A 35 -1.99 17.98 -3.07
N PHE A 36 -3.20 17.56 -2.74
CA PHE A 36 -4.43 17.94 -3.42
C PHE A 36 -4.75 19.41 -3.17
N ARG A 37 -5.24 20.10 -4.18
CA ARG A 37 -6.05 21.30 -3.97
C ARG A 37 -7.47 20.90 -4.34
N CYS A 38 -8.43 21.20 -3.50
CA CYS A 38 -9.83 21.11 -3.84
C CYS A 38 -10.37 22.53 -3.98
N PRO A 39 -11.34 22.80 -4.89
CA PRO A 39 -11.92 21.86 -5.85
C PRO A 39 -10.98 21.61 -7.07
N GLN A 40 -10.93 20.36 -7.55
CA GLN A 40 -10.38 19.99 -8.87
C GLN A 40 -11.30 18.95 -9.51
N PRO A 41 -11.54 19.00 -10.83
CA PRO A 41 -12.41 18.03 -11.52
C PRO A 41 -11.96 16.57 -11.32
N GLU A 42 -10.65 16.34 -11.19
CA GLU A 42 -10.06 15.01 -11.14
C GLU A 42 -10.01 14.42 -9.72
N VAL A 43 -10.34 15.20 -8.69
CA VAL A 43 -10.29 14.78 -7.28
C VAL A 43 -11.71 14.80 -6.70
N PRO A 44 -12.25 13.68 -6.18
CA PRO A 44 -13.49 13.72 -5.42
C PRO A 44 -13.28 14.58 -4.17
N CYS A 45 -14.05 15.66 -4.02
CA CYS A 45 -14.00 16.58 -2.88
C CYS A 45 -15.33 16.54 -2.12
N ASN A 46 -15.28 16.71 -0.80
CA ASN A 46 -16.48 16.84 0.02
C ASN A 46 -17.08 18.25 -0.05
N ALA A 47 -18.21 18.48 0.63
CA ALA A 47 -18.89 19.78 0.67
C ALA A 47 -18.02 20.92 1.25
N SER A 48 -17.02 20.60 2.09
CA SER A 48 -16.06 21.57 2.61
C SER A 48 -14.88 21.85 1.67
N GLY A 49 -14.85 21.23 0.49
CA GLY A 49 -13.72 21.34 -0.43
C GLY A 49 -12.47 20.64 0.08
N ALA A 50 -12.60 19.53 0.81
CA ALA A 50 -11.49 18.67 1.20
C ALA A 50 -11.50 17.37 0.36
N PRO A 51 -10.33 16.77 0.07
CA PRO A 51 -10.27 15.51 -0.69
C PRO A 51 -11.00 14.38 0.02
N LEU A 52 -11.60 13.47 -0.75
CA LEU A 52 -12.31 12.29 -0.27
C LEU A 52 -11.58 11.00 -0.65
N LEU A 53 -11.58 10.04 0.27
CA LEU A 53 -11.23 8.65 -0.01
C LEU A 53 -12.41 7.98 -0.72
N ALA A 54 -12.29 7.76 -2.03
CA ALA A 54 -13.36 7.17 -2.86
C ALA A 54 -12.82 6.18 -3.91
N LEU A 55 -13.60 5.13 -4.18
CA LEU A 55 -13.34 4.14 -5.23
C LEU A 55 -13.79 4.63 -6.59
N ASP A 56 -15.02 5.13 -6.65
CA ASP A 56 -15.62 5.68 -7.86
C ASP A 56 -15.29 7.16 -7.98
N SER A 57 -14.96 7.51 -9.21
CA SER A 57 -14.87 8.87 -9.66
C SER A 57 -15.79 9.07 -10.85
N SER A 58 -17.09 8.91 -10.63
CA SER A 58 -18.10 9.09 -11.67
C SER A 58 -18.01 10.45 -12.38
N ASN A 59 -17.28 11.42 -11.78
CA ASN A 59 -16.91 12.71 -12.36
C ASN A 59 -15.39 12.99 -12.45
N SER A 60 -14.51 12.04 -12.09
CA SER A 60 -13.07 12.29 -12.09
C SER A 60 -12.35 11.45 -13.14
N SER A 61 -11.63 12.18 -14.01
CA SER A 61 -10.76 11.68 -15.06
C SER A 61 -9.50 11.08 -14.43
N CYS A 62 -9.65 9.97 -13.71
CA CYS A 62 -8.50 9.25 -13.19
C CYS A 62 -7.76 8.57 -14.33
N PHE A 63 -6.56 9.04 -14.65
CA PHE A 63 -5.66 8.36 -15.58
C PHE A 63 -4.30 8.10 -14.95
N MET A 64 -3.65 7.09 -15.51
CA MET A 64 -2.30 6.67 -15.16
C MET A 64 -1.41 6.95 -16.34
N HIS A 65 -0.38 7.77 -16.14
CA HIS A 65 0.68 7.89 -17.14
C HIS A 65 1.61 6.70 -17.04
N LEU A 66 1.57 5.86 -18.05
CA LEU A 66 2.54 4.80 -18.24
C LEU A 66 3.68 5.34 -19.12
N PRO A 67 4.94 5.00 -18.81
CA PRO A 67 6.05 5.42 -19.65
C PRO A 67 5.90 4.82 -21.04
N GLN A 68 6.09 5.65 -22.07
CA GLN A 68 6.20 5.14 -23.43
C GLN A 68 7.62 4.63 -23.65
N PRO A 69 7.85 3.31 -23.79
CA PRO A 69 9.18 2.79 -24.05
C PRO A 69 9.66 3.27 -25.42
N SER A 70 10.96 3.55 -25.56
CA SER A 70 11.55 3.95 -26.85
C SER A 70 11.54 2.82 -27.88
N ARG A 71 11.37 1.57 -27.44
CA ARG A 71 11.24 0.35 -28.25
C ARG A 71 10.40 -0.70 -27.53
N GLY A 72 9.59 -1.46 -28.27
CA GLY A 72 8.82 -2.60 -27.75
C GLY A 72 7.52 -2.21 -27.05
N ALA A 73 6.76 -3.22 -26.61
CA ALA A 73 5.56 -3.04 -25.81
C ALA A 73 5.90 -2.84 -24.33
N LEU A 74 5.02 -2.17 -23.58
CA LEU A 74 5.15 -2.01 -22.14
C LEU A 74 4.42 -3.16 -21.42
N GLY A 75 5.18 -4.00 -20.72
CA GLY A 75 4.62 -4.95 -19.75
C GLY A 75 4.40 -4.30 -18.39
N VAL A 76 3.27 -4.59 -17.75
CA VAL A 76 2.96 -4.08 -16.41
C VAL A 76 2.69 -5.25 -15.47
N VAL A 77 3.42 -5.32 -14.35
CA VAL A 77 3.11 -6.25 -13.26
C VAL A 77 2.65 -5.43 -12.06
N HIS A 78 1.41 -5.64 -11.62
CA HIS A 78 0.82 -4.91 -10.52
C HIS A 78 0.55 -5.86 -9.35
N PHE A 79 1.31 -5.68 -8.27
CA PHE A 79 1.15 -6.46 -7.06
C PHE A 79 0.04 -5.87 -6.20
N LEU A 80 -0.91 -6.71 -5.85
CA LEU A 80 -2.08 -6.38 -5.03
C LEU A 80 -1.92 -7.08 -3.70
N ARG A 81 -2.33 -6.44 -2.61
CA ARG A 81 -2.34 -7.09 -1.31
C ARG A 81 -3.70 -6.91 -0.65
N ASN A 82 -4.13 -7.89 0.14
CA ASN A 82 -5.38 -7.77 0.88
C ASN A 82 -5.35 -6.50 1.78
N PRO A 83 -6.31 -5.56 1.65
CA PRO A 83 -6.31 -4.32 2.42
C PRO A 83 -6.25 -4.51 3.93
N TRP A 84 -6.90 -5.55 4.47
CA TRP A 84 -6.84 -5.88 5.89
C TRP A 84 -5.41 -6.25 6.32
N ASP A 85 -4.74 -7.06 5.51
CA ASP A 85 -3.37 -7.53 5.78
C ASP A 85 -2.33 -6.44 5.55
N ILE A 86 -2.57 -5.49 4.63
CA ILE A 86 -1.74 -4.30 4.45
C ILE A 86 -1.63 -3.55 5.79
N VAL A 87 -2.76 -3.26 6.44
CA VAL A 87 -2.79 -2.46 7.66
C VAL A 87 -2.04 -3.13 8.79
N VAL A 88 -2.36 -4.40 9.08
CA VAL A 88 -1.72 -5.13 10.18
C VAL A 88 -0.23 -5.32 9.93
N SER A 89 0.15 -5.66 8.70
CA SER A 89 1.56 -5.81 8.32
C SER A 89 2.32 -4.50 8.37
N ALA A 90 1.71 -3.39 7.96
CA ALA A 90 2.32 -2.06 8.03
C ALA A 90 2.51 -1.64 9.49
N TYR A 91 1.52 -1.90 10.35
CA TYR A 91 1.63 -1.65 11.78
C TYR A 91 2.79 -2.39 12.42
N TRP A 92 2.91 -3.70 12.23
CA TRP A 92 4.06 -4.45 12.75
C TRP A 92 5.39 -4.02 12.13
N TYR A 93 5.38 -3.60 10.86
CA TYR A 93 6.59 -3.13 10.20
C TYR A 93 7.07 -1.79 10.75
N HIS A 94 6.18 -0.80 10.86
CA HIS A 94 6.51 0.56 11.28
C HIS A 94 6.70 0.70 12.80
N SER A 95 6.13 -0.20 13.61
CA SER A 95 6.28 -0.20 15.08
C SER A 95 7.57 -0.86 15.57
N GLN A 96 8.43 -1.38 14.68
CA GLN A 96 9.71 -1.97 15.08
C GLN A 96 10.56 -0.98 15.89
N LYS A 97 11.29 -1.51 16.88
CA LYS A 97 12.15 -0.72 17.78
C LYS A 97 13.13 0.17 17.00
N LYS A 98 13.74 -0.41 15.96
CA LYS A 98 14.50 0.35 14.97
C LYS A 98 13.60 0.57 13.77
N ALA A 99 13.34 1.83 13.42
CA ALA A 99 12.57 2.17 12.24
C ALA A 99 13.24 1.56 10.99
N PRO A 100 12.54 0.72 10.22
CA PRO A 100 13.15 -0.01 9.12
C PRO A 100 13.42 0.87 7.88
N GLU A 101 12.76 2.03 7.77
CA GLU A 101 12.94 2.98 6.67
C GLU A 101 13.16 4.40 7.18
N GLY A 102 13.99 5.18 6.47
CA GLY A 102 14.39 6.52 6.92
C GLY A 102 13.23 7.52 7.02
N TRP A 103 12.20 7.40 6.18
CA TRP A 103 11.05 8.31 6.18
C TRP A 103 10.22 8.22 7.47
N LEU A 104 10.26 7.09 8.17
CA LEU A 104 9.57 6.88 9.45
C LEU A 104 10.13 7.76 10.58
N ASN A 105 11.36 8.26 10.41
CA ASN A 105 11.98 9.23 11.31
C ASN A 105 11.57 10.69 10.98
N GLY A 106 10.72 10.89 9.97
CA GLY A 106 10.14 12.20 9.68
C GLY A 106 9.21 12.65 10.80
N LYS A 107 9.11 13.97 10.96
CA LYS A 107 8.33 14.64 12.01
C LYS A 107 6.85 14.35 11.91
N TRP A 108 6.20 14.01 13.03
CA TRP A 108 4.77 13.73 13.09
C TRP A 108 3.92 14.86 12.48
N GLU A 109 4.29 16.12 12.69
CA GLU A 109 3.53 17.27 12.19
C GLU A 109 3.43 17.28 10.66
N ASP A 110 4.47 16.77 9.97
CA ASP A 110 4.47 16.65 8.52
C ASP A 110 3.58 15.49 8.06
N PHE A 111 3.57 14.36 8.79
CA PHE A 111 2.65 13.24 8.53
C PHE A 111 1.19 13.64 8.77
N PHE A 112 0.89 14.30 9.88
CA PHE A 112 -0.44 14.80 10.20
C PHE A 112 -0.96 15.72 9.09
N ARG A 113 -0.12 16.68 8.65
CA ARG A 113 -0.47 17.59 7.56
C ARG A 113 -0.66 16.87 6.23
N LEU A 114 0.20 15.89 5.93
CA LEU A 114 0.11 15.10 4.71
C LEU A 114 -1.17 14.26 4.69
N MET A 115 -1.51 13.57 5.78
CA MET A 115 -2.73 12.78 5.91
C MET A 115 -3.98 13.64 5.70
N GLY A 116 -4.06 14.82 6.33
CA GLY A 116 -5.18 15.73 6.10
C GLY A 116 -5.28 16.19 4.64
N LYS A 117 -4.13 16.47 4.00
CA LYS A 117 -4.08 16.81 2.58
C LYS A 117 -4.52 15.65 1.68
N THR A 118 -4.34 14.40 2.09
CA THR A 118 -4.67 13.21 1.27
C THR A 118 -6.07 12.64 1.53
N GLY A 119 -6.92 13.39 2.24
CA GLY A 119 -8.32 13.05 2.47
C GLY A 119 -8.57 12.22 3.74
N VAL A 120 -7.56 12.05 4.60
CA VAL A 120 -7.77 11.46 5.93
C VAL A 120 -8.56 12.45 6.79
N PRO A 121 -9.68 12.04 7.42
CA PRO A 121 -10.43 12.92 8.30
C PRO A 121 -9.62 13.21 9.58
N LEU A 122 -9.17 14.46 9.76
CA LEU A 122 -8.34 14.85 10.91
C LEU A 122 -9.01 14.60 12.27
N GLN A 123 -10.35 14.60 12.32
CA GLN A 123 -11.09 14.24 13.53
C GLN A 123 -10.77 12.81 13.99
N ARG A 124 -10.53 11.87 13.06
CA ARG A 124 -10.16 10.50 13.43
C ARG A 124 -8.78 10.41 14.05
N LEU A 125 -7.86 11.28 13.64
CA LEU A 125 -6.56 11.41 14.32
C LEU A 125 -6.74 12.06 15.71
N ALA A 126 -7.68 13.00 15.86
CA ALA A 126 -8.01 13.59 17.15
C ALA A 126 -8.64 12.57 18.12
N ASP A 127 -9.53 11.70 17.63
CA ASP A 127 -10.16 10.62 18.42
C ASP A 127 -9.11 9.62 18.97
N LEU A 128 -7.95 9.50 18.31
CA LEU A 128 -6.80 8.73 18.77
C LEU A 128 -5.87 9.50 19.74
N GLY A 129 -6.24 10.71 20.16
CA GLY A 129 -5.39 11.57 21.01
C GLY A 129 -4.25 12.27 20.26
N LEU A 130 -4.28 12.31 18.92
CA LEU A 130 -3.22 12.87 18.08
C LEU A 130 -3.60 14.21 17.42
N GLY A 131 -4.76 14.77 17.76
CA GLY A 131 -5.28 16.01 17.19
C GLY A 131 -4.57 17.27 17.68
N ALA A 132 -4.00 17.23 18.89
CA ALA A 132 -3.18 18.29 19.44
C ALA A 132 -1.73 18.11 18.97
N VAL A 133 -1.45 18.47 17.72
CA VAL A 133 -0.15 18.28 17.04
C VAL A 133 1.03 18.78 17.89
N GLN A 134 0.86 19.85 18.66
CA GLN A 134 1.88 20.43 19.54
C GLN A 134 2.30 19.50 20.69
N GLN A 135 1.43 18.59 21.15
CA GLN A 135 1.75 17.62 22.21
C GLN A 135 2.75 16.56 21.73
N HIS A 136 2.80 16.33 20.42
CA HIS A 136 3.68 15.37 19.76
C HIS A 136 4.81 16.08 19.00
N ALA A 137 5.02 17.37 19.28
CA ALA A 137 5.95 18.18 18.52
C ALA A 137 7.38 17.64 18.62
N GLY A 138 8.04 17.51 17.47
CA GLY A 138 9.40 16.99 17.37
C GLY A 138 9.53 15.46 17.50
N GLN A 139 8.46 14.72 17.80
CA GLN A 139 8.47 13.26 17.71
C GLN A 139 8.42 12.83 16.24
N SER A 140 9.09 11.73 15.93
CA SER A 140 8.95 11.05 14.65
C SER A 140 7.64 10.27 14.58
N TYR A 141 7.17 9.99 13.36
CA TYR A 141 6.00 9.11 13.15
C TYR A 141 6.17 7.76 13.86
N ALA A 142 7.34 7.15 13.76
CA ALA A 142 7.61 5.86 14.42
C ALA A 142 7.57 5.94 15.95
N GLU A 143 8.00 7.06 16.55
CA GLU A 143 7.91 7.27 18.00
C GLU A 143 6.46 7.42 18.45
N VAL A 144 5.67 8.24 17.75
CA VAL A 144 4.24 8.38 18.01
C VAL A 144 3.54 7.02 17.90
N LEU A 145 3.79 6.27 16.83
CA LEU A 145 3.18 4.96 16.61
C LEU A 145 3.51 3.96 17.74
N ARG A 146 4.77 3.94 18.20
CA ARG A 146 5.20 3.04 19.30
C ARG A 146 4.70 3.47 20.67
N ALA A 147 4.36 4.74 20.85
CA ALA A 147 3.83 5.26 22.11
C ALA A 147 2.33 4.95 22.28
N LEU A 148 1.62 4.66 21.19
CA LEU A 148 0.20 4.32 21.22
C LEU A 148 -0.03 2.86 21.67
N PRO A 149 -1.14 2.57 22.38
CA PRO A 149 -1.64 1.21 22.51
C PRO A 149 -1.83 0.54 21.14
N ASP A 150 -1.63 -0.78 21.07
CA ASP A 150 -1.78 -1.56 19.83
C ASP A 150 -3.07 -1.24 19.08
N GLU A 151 -4.18 -1.12 19.81
CA GLU A 151 -5.50 -0.88 19.24
C GLU A 151 -5.58 0.48 18.53
N GLN A 152 -4.92 1.51 19.07
CA GLN A 152 -4.87 2.84 18.47
C GLN A 152 -3.81 2.91 17.37
N GLY A 153 -2.67 2.24 17.56
CA GLY A 153 -1.59 2.18 16.59
C GLY A 153 -2.02 1.55 15.27
N VAL A 154 -2.79 0.45 15.31
CA VAL A 154 -3.30 -0.18 14.08
C VAL A 154 -4.33 0.70 13.35
N GLN A 155 -5.12 1.50 14.08
CA GLN A 155 -6.05 2.47 13.49
C GLN A 155 -5.31 3.65 12.85
N LEU A 156 -4.25 4.16 13.49
CA LEU A 156 -3.38 5.17 12.89
C LEU A 156 -2.78 4.67 11.57
N GLU A 157 -2.31 3.42 11.54
CA GLU A 157 -1.74 2.80 10.34
C GLU A 157 -2.75 2.58 9.23
N PHE A 158 -4.01 2.28 9.57
CA PHE A 158 -5.08 2.29 8.60
C PHE A 158 -5.20 3.68 7.94
N TRP A 159 -5.34 4.75 8.73
CA TRP A 159 -5.53 6.10 8.20
C TRP A 159 -4.33 6.57 7.36
N ARG A 160 -3.11 6.28 7.82
CA ARG A 160 -1.88 6.57 7.06
C ARG A 160 -1.85 5.84 5.72
N SER A 161 -2.35 4.60 5.68
CA SER A 161 -2.29 3.74 4.50
C SER A 161 -3.50 3.84 3.58
N ALA A 162 -4.62 4.37 4.05
CA ALA A 162 -5.87 4.43 3.30
C ALA A 162 -5.72 5.12 1.93
N PRO A 163 -5.08 6.31 1.79
CA PRO A 163 -4.89 6.93 0.48
C PRO A 163 -4.18 6.02 -0.54
N ALA A 164 -3.19 5.25 -0.10
CA ALA A 164 -2.44 4.33 -0.96
C ALA A 164 -3.27 3.08 -1.32
N MET A 165 -4.08 2.55 -0.40
CA MET A 165 -4.99 1.43 -0.70
C MET A 165 -6.06 1.82 -1.71
N TYR A 166 -6.63 3.01 -1.57
CA TYR A 166 -7.54 3.58 -2.57
C TYR A 166 -6.86 3.78 -3.93
N ALA A 167 -5.60 4.22 -3.95
CA ALA A 167 -4.83 4.32 -5.19
C ALA A 167 -4.62 2.93 -5.83
N MET A 168 -4.25 1.92 -5.05
CA MET A 168 -4.12 0.54 -5.51
C MET A 168 -5.42 0.00 -6.12
N ALA A 169 -6.57 0.24 -5.48
CA ALA A 169 -7.87 -0.20 -5.98
C ALA A 169 -8.23 0.43 -7.34
N ARG A 170 -7.95 1.71 -7.52
CA ARG A 170 -8.14 2.36 -8.83
C ARG A 170 -7.13 1.89 -9.87
N GLN A 171 -5.87 1.68 -9.48
CA GLN A 171 -4.84 1.09 -10.34
C GLN A 171 -5.29 -0.28 -10.84
N TYR A 172 -5.87 -1.09 -9.96
CA TYR A 172 -6.46 -2.37 -10.31
C TYR A 172 -7.56 -2.22 -11.37
N GLY A 173 -8.53 -1.33 -11.13
CA GLY A 173 -9.63 -1.08 -12.06
C GLY A 173 -9.19 -0.54 -13.43
N ILE A 174 -8.13 0.27 -13.50
CA ILE A 174 -7.56 0.76 -14.77
C ILE A 174 -6.81 -0.36 -15.49
N LEU A 175 -5.96 -1.10 -14.76
CA LEU A 175 -5.05 -2.09 -15.35
C LEU A 175 -5.74 -3.42 -15.67
N GLN A 176 -6.89 -3.75 -15.08
CA GLN A 176 -7.62 -4.99 -15.40
C GLN A 176 -8.03 -5.08 -16.88
N HIS A 177 -8.15 -3.94 -17.56
CA HIS A 177 -8.48 -3.86 -18.98
C HIS A 177 -7.25 -3.66 -19.88
N HIS A 178 -6.05 -3.52 -19.30
CA HIS A 178 -4.83 -3.30 -20.06
C HIS A 178 -4.27 -4.64 -20.58
N PRO A 179 -4.10 -4.83 -21.89
CA PRO A 179 -3.80 -6.14 -22.48
C PRO A 179 -2.47 -6.74 -22.00
N ASP A 180 -1.50 -5.88 -21.70
CA ASP A 180 -0.16 -6.28 -21.24
C ASP A 180 0.05 -6.15 -19.73
N ALA A 181 -1.03 -5.93 -18.97
CA ALA A 181 -0.97 -5.91 -17.52
C ALA A 181 -1.23 -7.31 -16.92
N GLN A 182 -0.45 -7.66 -15.91
CA GLN A 182 -0.63 -8.84 -15.07
C GLN A 182 -0.85 -8.38 -13.63
N GLN A 183 -2.03 -8.70 -13.11
CA GLN A 183 -2.41 -8.47 -11.72
C GLN A 183 -1.95 -9.68 -10.88
N VAL A 184 -1.18 -9.44 -9.81
CA VAL A 184 -0.62 -10.51 -8.98
C VAL A 184 -1.04 -10.27 -7.53
N GLN A 185 -1.82 -11.19 -6.98
CA GLN A 185 -2.16 -11.17 -5.56
C GLN A 185 -0.95 -11.62 -4.75
N PHE A 186 -0.54 -10.81 -3.77
CA PHE A 186 0.63 -11.04 -2.94
C PHE A 186 0.51 -12.35 -2.19
N GLU A 187 -0.63 -12.63 -1.57
CA GLU A 187 -0.86 -13.85 -0.79
C GLU A 187 -0.79 -15.11 -1.68
N GLN A 188 -1.31 -15.05 -2.90
CA GLN A 188 -1.20 -16.14 -3.88
C GLN A 188 0.24 -16.33 -4.36
N MET A 189 0.94 -15.22 -4.64
CA MET A 189 2.36 -15.25 -4.98
C MET A 189 3.16 -15.88 -3.85
N MET A 190 2.93 -15.51 -2.60
CA MET A 190 3.65 -16.09 -1.46
C MET A 190 3.38 -17.60 -1.32
N ALA A 191 2.15 -18.06 -1.62
CA ALA A 191 1.80 -19.48 -1.59
C ALA A 191 2.36 -20.29 -2.79
N SER A 192 2.76 -19.62 -3.87
CA SER A 192 3.20 -20.25 -5.12
C SER A 192 4.36 -19.47 -5.77
N PHE A 193 5.35 -19.10 -4.95
CA PHE A 193 6.37 -18.11 -5.28
C PHE A 193 7.10 -18.41 -6.59
N GLU A 194 7.63 -19.62 -6.73
CA GLU A 194 8.34 -20.02 -7.94
C GLU A 194 7.43 -19.98 -9.17
N ALA A 195 6.22 -20.54 -9.08
CA ALA A 195 5.29 -20.62 -10.20
C ALA A 195 4.86 -19.21 -10.67
N THR A 196 4.56 -18.30 -9.73
CA THR A 196 4.19 -16.93 -10.04
C THR A 196 5.32 -16.18 -10.73
N TRP A 197 6.54 -16.20 -10.17
CA TRP A 197 7.68 -15.52 -10.77
C TRP A 197 8.09 -16.11 -12.12
N ARG A 198 8.04 -17.44 -12.25
CA ARG A 198 8.28 -18.12 -13.53
C ARG A 198 7.25 -17.68 -14.57
N GLY A 199 5.97 -17.56 -14.22
CA GLY A 199 4.93 -17.05 -15.11
C GLY A 199 5.18 -15.61 -15.57
N ILE A 200 5.56 -14.72 -14.64
CA ILE A 200 5.92 -13.32 -14.95
C ILE A 200 7.13 -13.29 -15.90
N LEU A 201 8.20 -14.00 -15.58
CA LEU A 201 9.42 -14.01 -16.39
C LEU A 201 9.20 -14.67 -17.75
N GLN A 202 8.40 -15.72 -17.83
CA GLN A 202 8.06 -16.35 -19.11
C GLN A 202 7.31 -15.39 -20.03
N ARG A 203 6.45 -14.52 -19.47
CA ARG A 203 5.70 -13.53 -20.22
C ARG A 203 6.58 -12.36 -20.69
N TYR A 204 7.40 -11.80 -19.82
CA TYR A 204 8.09 -10.54 -20.08
C TYR A 204 9.60 -10.67 -20.37
N TYR A 205 10.24 -11.74 -19.92
CA TYR A 205 11.70 -11.96 -20.00
C TYR A 205 12.09 -13.43 -20.27
N PRO A 206 11.44 -14.16 -21.21
CA PRO A 206 11.65 -15.61 -21.38
C PRO A 206 13.11 -15.98 -21.69
N GLN A 207 13.84 -15.09 -22.38
CA GLN A 207 15.23 -15.27 -22.79
C GLN A 207 16.23 -15.32 -21.62
N VAL A 208 15.85 -14.85 -20.43
CA VAL A 208 16.71 -14.83 -19.24
C VAL A 208 16.06 -15.48 -18.03
N LEU A 209 14.95 -16.21 -18.25
CA LEU A 209 14.13 -16.78 -17.19
C LEU A 209 14.96 -17.56 -16.18
N GLU A 210 15.68 -18.61 -16.61
CA GLU A 210 16.42 -19.49 -15.69
C GLU A 210 17.51 -18.74 -14.92
N ARG A 211 18.15 -17.77 -15.58
CA ARG A 211 19.17 -16.93 -14.95
C ARG A 211 18.58 -16.03 -13.87
N VAL A 212 17.42 -15.42 -14.13
CA VAL A 212 16.76 -14.51 -13.17
C VAL A 212 16.10 -15.31 -12.05
N MET A 213 15.48 -16.45 -12.37
CA MET A 213 14.86 -17.34 -11.38
C MET A 213 15.83 -17.78 -10.29
N LYS A 214 17.10 -18.06 -10.64
CA LYS A 214 18.13 -18.39 -9.66
C LYS A 214 18.31 -17.30 -8.59
N GLY A 215 18.29 -16.02 -8.97
CA GLY A 215 18.38 -14.91 -8.03
C GLY A 215 17.06 -14.63 -7.29
N VAL A 216 15.93 -14.81 -7.98
CA VAL A 216 14.58 -14.64 -7.39
C VAL A 216 14.35 -15.63 -6.25
N GLN A 217 14.84 -16.87 -6.36
CA GLN A 217 14.72 -17.88 -5.29
C GLN A 217 15.39 -17.45 -3.98
N GLU A 218 16.47 -16.66 -4.02
CA GLU A 218 17.11 -16.13 -2.80
C GLU A 218 16.20 -15.16 -2.02
N CYS A 219 15.18 -14.62 -2.70
CA CYS A 219 14.18 -13.71 -2.14
C CYS A 219 12.93 -14.43 -1.61
N ASP A 220 12.80 -15.75 -1.76
CA ASP A 220 11.64 -16.53 -1.29
C ASP A 220 11.71 -16.78 0.23
N PRO A 221 10.88 -16.12 1.05
CA PRO A 221 10.88 -16.33 2.50
C PRO A 221 10.53 -17.76 2.91
N GLY A 222 9.83 -18.53 2.05
CA GLY A 222 9.53 -19.94 2.31
C GLY A 222 10.76 -20.86 2.26
N SER A 223 11.85 -20.40 1.64
CA SER A 223 13.12 -21.13 1.56
C SER A 223 14.14 -20.69 2.61
N TRP A 224 13.83 -19.62 3.36
CA TRP A 224 14.76 -19.05 4.33
C TRP A 224 14.78 -19.86 5.63
N ASP A 225 15.97 -19.96 6.23
CA ASP A 225 16.07 -20.46 7.60
C ASP A 225 15.45 -19.48 8.61
N GLN A 226 15.26 -19.98 9.84
CA GLN A 226 14.63 -19.20 10.91
C GLN A 226 15.45 -17.96 11.30
N GLU A 227 16.77 -17.99 11.16
CA GLU A 227 17.64 -16.86 11.49
C GLU A 227 17.41 -15.70 10.50
N LYS A 228 17.44 -15.99 9.20
CA LYS A 228 17.17 -15.02 8.14
C LYS A 228 15.76 -14.44 8.24
N VAL A 229 14.77 -15.27 8.57
CA VAL A 229 13.40 -14.81 8.85
C VAL A 229 13.37 -13.88 10.07
N ALA A 230 14.03 -14.25 11.17
CA ALA A 230 14.04 -13.48 12.41
C ALA A 230 14.66 -12.08 12.21
N VAL A 231 15.74 -11.96 11.44
CA VAL A 231 16.42 -10.67 11.20
C VAL A 231 15.79 -9.83 10.09
N SER A 232 14.93 -10.41 9.24
CA SER A 232 14.31 -9.68 8.12
C SER A 232 13.30 -8.64 8.61
N ALA A 233 13.50 -7.37 8.27
CA ALA A 233 12.54 -6.33 8.65
C ALA A 233 11.15 -6.53 8.02
N HIS A 234 11.08 -7.05 6.79
CA HIS A 234 9.84 -7.11 5.99
C HIS A 234 8.98 -8.36 6.24
N VAL A 235 9.55 -9.42 6.80
CA VAL A 235 8.76 -10.62 7.18
C VAL A 235 8.22 -10.38 8.59
N THR A 236 7.03 -9.77 8.67
CA THR A 236 6.42 -9.42 9.96
C THR A 236 5.50 -10.53 10.47
N SER A 237 4.64 -11.10 9.63
CA SER A 237 3.59 -12.02 10.10
C SER A 237 4.12 -13.30 10.76
N SER A 238 5.24 -13.88 10.31
CA SER A 238 5.81 -15.08 10.94
C SER A 238 6.42 -14.81 12.33
N LYS A 239 6.62 -13.54 12.70
CA LYS A 239 7.18 -13.12 13.98
C LYS A 239 6.13 -12.90 15.06
N HIS A 240 4.86 -13.01 14.69
CA HIS A 240 3.73 -12.82 15.60
C HIS A 240 2.86 -14.07 15.61
N PRO A 241 2.27 -14.42 16.76
CA PRO A 241 1.33 -15.52 16.82
C PRO A 241 0.06 -15.19 16.01
N PRO A 242 -0.58 -16.15 15.33
CA PRO A 242 -1.78 -15.91 14.52
C PRO A 242 -2.89 -15.15 15.26
N GLU A 243 -3.07 -15.44 16.55
CA GLU A 243 -4.08 -14.81 17.39
C GLU A 243 -3.86 -13.29 17.57
N ALA A 244 -2.61 -12.83 17.44
CA ALA A 244 -2.31 -11.39 17.46
C ALA A 244 -2.81 -10.71 16.18
N LYS A 245 -2.72 -11.37 15.02
CA LYS A 245 -3.31 -10.88 13.77
C LYS A 245 -4.82 -10.72 13.94
N ASP A 246 -5.47 -11.78 14.41
CA ASP A 246 -6.93 -11.82 14.57
C ASP A 246 -7.43 -10.76 15.55
N ARG A 247 -6.69 -10.53 16.64
CA ARG A 247 -6.99 -9.43 17.58
C ARG A 247 -7.00 -8.08 16.86
N LEU A 248 -5.94 -7.76 16.12
CA LEU A 248 -5.82 -6.47 15.43
C LEU A 248 -6.87 -6.30 14.31
N LEU A 249 -7.18 -7.37 13.58
CA LEU A 249 -8.26 -7.36 12.59
C LEU A 249 -9.62 -7.07 13.24
N ARG A 250 -9.90 -7.69 14.39
CA ARG A 250 -11.13 -7.40 15.16
C ARG A 250 -11.17 -5.95 15.64
N VAL A 251 -10.06 -5.38 16.11
CA VAL A 251 -10.00 -3.96 16.46
C VAL A 251 -10.41 -3.08 15.28
N LEU A 252 -9.85 -3.31 14.09
CA LEU A 252 -10.20 -2.58 12.89
C LEU A 252 -11.69 -2.74 12.53
N ALA A 253 -12.23 -3.96 12.67
CA ALA A 253 -13.63 -4.24 12.39
C ALA A 253 -14.60 -3.59 13.39
N THR A 254 -14.19 -3.35 14.63
CA THR A 254 -15.02 -2.65 15.64
C THR A 254 -15.18 -1.15 15.36
N GLN A 255 -14.36 -0.57 14.49
CA GLN A 255 -14.46 0.83 14.07
C GLN A 255 -15.33 0.91 12.80
N PRO A 256 -16.60 1.39 12.88
CA PRO A 256 -17.55 1.24 11.77
C PRO A 256 -17.10 1.87 10.45
N ASP A 257 -16.39 2.99 10.52
CA ASP A 257 -15.87 3.68 9.35
C ASP A 257 -14.65 2.99 8.75
N ILE A 258 -13.69 2.55 9.56
CA ILE A 258 -12.54 1.76 9.11
C ILE A 258 -13.03 0.45 8.48
N ARG A 259 -13.93 -0.27 9.16
CA ARG A 259 -14.56 -1.50 8.66
C ARG A 259 -15.16 -1.26 7.29
N ARG A 260 -16.00 -0.22 7.13
CA ARG A 260 -16.61 0.12 5.83
C ARG A 260 -15.56 0.29 4.75
N HIS A 261 -14.53 1.11 5.00
CA HIS A 261 -13.46 1.35 4.01
C HIS A 261 -12.74 0.05 3.62
N LEU A 262 -12.38 -0.79 4.59
CA LEU A 262 -11.69 -2.05 4.31
C LEU A 262 -12.59 -3.06 3.57
N CYS A 263 -13.88 -3.13 3.91
CA CYS A 263 -14.85 -4.00 3.23
C CYS A 263 -15.22 -3.53 1.82
N GLU A 264 -15.09 -2.24 1.52
CA GLU A 264 -15.21 -1.69 0.16
C GLU A 264 -13.94 -1.95 -0.66
N LEU A 265 -12.77 -1.70 -0.08
CA LEU A 265 -11.47 -1.83 -0.77
C LEU A 265 -11.14 -3.27 -1.12
N THR A 266 -11.44 -4.23 -0.24
CA THR A 266 -11.06 -5.64 -0.39
C THR A 266 -11.61 -6.28 -1.68
N PRO A 267 -12.92 -6.25 -1.95
CA PRO A 267 -13.46 -6.73 -3.23
C PRO A 267 -13.03 -5.87 -4.42
N ALA A 268 -12.77 -4.57 -4.22
CA ALA A 268 -12.33 -3.68 -5.29
C ALA A 268 -10.92 -4.02 -5.84
N VAL A 269 -10.12 -4.81 -5.11
CA VAL A 269 -8.84 -5.37 -5.59
C VAL A 269 -8.89 -6.89 -5.83
N GLY A 270 -10.10 -7.46 -5.93
CA GLY A 270 -10.30 -8.86 -6.29
C GLY A 270 -10.05 -9.87 -5.15
N TYR A 271 -10.06 -9.43 -3.90
CA TYR A 271 -10.03 -10.32 -2.74
C TYR A 271 -11.45 -10.57 -2.21
N PRO A 272 -11.76 -11.78 -1.70
CA PRO A 272 -12.99 -11.99 -0.96
C PRO A 272 -12.96 -11.21 0.36
N ASN A 273 -14.12 -10.74 0.81
CA ASN A 273 -14.22 -10.17 2.14
C ASN A 273 -13.94 -11.25 3.20
N PRO A 274 -13.21 -10.91 4.28
CA PRO A 274 -12.99 -11.84 5.38
C PRO A 274 -14.32 -12.15 6.09
N GLU A 275 -14.57 -13.44 6.32
CA GLU A 275 -15.75 -13.95 7.03
C GLU A 275 -15.88 -13.31 8.42
N GLY A 276 -17.09 -12.91 8.81
CA GLY A 276 -17.37 -12.31 10.12
C GLY A 276 -16.81 -10.90 10.36
N LEU A 277 -16.00 -10.32 9.47
CA LEU A 277 -15.49 -8.95 9.63
C LEU A 277 -16.27 -7.90 8.84
N CYS A 278 -16.89 -8.29 7.72
CA CYS A 278 -17.61 -7.39 6.81
C CYS A 278 -19.14 -7.55 6.81
N GLU A 279 -19.66 -8.42 7.67
CA GLU A 279 -21.10 -8.57 7.85
C GLU A 279 -21.64 -7.32 8.56
N SER A 280 -22.68 -6.72 7.99
CA SER A 280 -23.41 -5.64 8.66
C SER A 280 -24.02 -6.21 9.93
N SER A 281 -23.67 -5.64 11.08
CA SER A 281 -24.43 -5.85 12.31
C SER A 281 -25.84 -5.33 12.04
N THR A 282 -26.76 -6.23 11.70
CA THR A 282 -28.19 -5.97 11.68
C THR A 282 -28.64 -5.84 13.13
N ASP A 283 -28.34 -4.70 13.74
CA ASP A 283 -28.91 -4.25 15.02
C ASP A 283 -29.57 -2.88 14.80
#